data_AF-A0A9W8F3E5-F1
#
_entry.id   AF-A0A9W8F3E5-F1
#
_cell.length_a   1.000
_cell.length_b   1.000
_cell.length_c   1.000
_cell.angle_alpha   90.00
_cell.angle_beta   90.00
_cell.angle_gamma   90.00
#
_symmetry.space_group_name_H-M   'P 1'
#
loop_
_entity.id
_entity.type
_entity.pdbx_description
1 polymer ?
#
loop_
_entity_poly.entity_id
_entity_poly.type
_entity_poly.pdbx_seq_one_letter_code
_entity_poly.pdbx_strand_id
1 'polypeptide(L)'
;MAFRVSSILRQELRLRPAHELALRSSCLQLVLSRWGLETAALMGLGGEQTANDGDRKIRAVEAITAAMYESGLDSHATKAEKDMLEKPYRSWEYQDYVYGDHWESFGVLQWILGRQHTIPAYYSNFDRAQLFQSTGIKPADPSTVDNFVGPFMSLQTQHTAGIQQVQREVDVAEAWVWRARTQVLLGLREEIDRAKGSLPSPSDQDSPLETTLRAKHIPHSLRKMAADMPRTIPLAAKRAHSRGLVDSLEGGDFAITVEIKGDTDAKTTNVPYANLDQQHLDAIRKIAESRFLSFAWSLEKVSDWDIDKIGELVSINPISSVWTPSDV
;
A
#
# COMPACT_ATOMS: atom_id res chain seq x y z
N MET A 1 -16.11 4.91 37.46
CA MET A 1 -16.44 3.60 36.86
C MET A 1 -15.69 3.51 35.53
N ALA A 2 -14.57 2.79 35.53
CA ALA A 2 -13.71 2.64 34.35
C ALA A 2 -14.27 1.58 33.41
N PHE A 3 -14.28 1.89 32.12
CA PHE A 3 -14.78 1.06 31.02
C PHE A 3 -14.01 -0.27 30.93
N ARG A 4 -14.56 -1.36 31.47
CA ARG A 4 -14.16 -2.75 31.15
C ARG A 4 -14.66 -3.21 29.77
N VAL A 5 -14.72 -2.31 28.79
CA VAL A 5 -15.27 -2.58 27.45
C VAL A 5 -14.16 -2.75 26.41
N SER A 6 -12.91 -2.35 26.71
CA SER A 6 -11.81 -2.42 25.73
C SER A 6 -11.42 -3.85 25.34
N SER A 7 -11.50 -4.81 26.28
CA SER A 7 -11.18 -6.21 25.97
C SER A 7 -12.26 -6.94 25.16
N ILE A 8 -13.51 -6.44 25.16
CA ILE A 8 -14.65 -7.09 24.48
C ILE A 8 -14.71 -6.70 22.99
N LEU A 9 -14.04 -5.59 22.60
CA LEU A 9 -14.05 -5.09 21.22
C LEU A 9 -12.83 -5.47 20.39
N ARG A 10 -11.79 -6.09 20.96
CA ARG A 10 -10.70 -6.64 20.16
C ARG A 10 -11.11 -8.02 19.64
N GLN A 11 -11.58 -8.06 18.40
CA GLN A 11 -11.70 -9.33 17.68
C GLN A 11 -10.35 -10.04 17.71
N GLU A 12 -10.37 -11.34 18.01
CA GLU A 12 -9.18 -12.17 17.93
C GLU A 12 -8.65 -12.10 16.49
N LEU A 13 -7.47 -11.51 16.33
CA LEU A 13 -6.81 -11.46 15.04
C LEU A 13 -6.33 -12.87 14.70
N ARG A 14 -6.79 -13.38 13.56
CA ARG A 14 -6.37 -14.67 13.03
C ARG A 14 -5.72 -14.44 11.68
N LEU A 15 -4.48 -14.88 11.55
CA LEU A 15 -3.79 -14.89 10.27
C LEU A 15 -4.26 -16.08 9.42
N ARG A 16 -4.36 -15.84 8.11
CA ARG A 16 -4.47 -16.90 7.11
C ARG A 16 -3.28 -17.86 7.22
N PRO A 17 -3.45 -19.14 6.88
CA PRO A 17 -2.35 -20.10 6.86
C PRO A 17 -1.13 -19.62 6.07
N ALA A 18 0.08 -19.95 6.55
CA ALA A 18 1.32 -19.48 5.93
C ALA A 18 1.45 -19.87 4.45
N HIS A 19 0.95 -21.05 4.06
CA HIS A 19 0.95 -21.45 2.65
C HIS A 19 0.05 -20.56 1.78
N GLU A 20 -1.11 -20.10 2.26
CA GLU A 20 -1.97 -19.17 1.50
C GLU A 20 -1.25 -17.84 1.26
N LEU A 21 -0.57 -17.32 2.28
CA LEU A 21 0.24 -16.11 2.17
C LEU A 21 1.39 -16.30 1.18
N ALA A 22 2.05 -17.46 1.19
CA ALA A 22 3.14 -17.80 0.27
C ALA A 22 2.66 -17.92 -1.19
N LEU A 23 1.51 -18.57 -1.42
CA LEU A 23 0.90 -18.70 -2.74
C LEU A 23 0.53 -17.32 -3.31
N ARG A 24 -0.19 -16.50 -2.53
CA ARG A 24 -0.55 -15.13 -2.91
C ARG A 24 0.69 -14.27 -3.19
N SER A 25 1.72 -14.43 -2.37
CA SER A 25 2.99 -13.73 -2.57
C SER A 25 3.72 -14.19 -3.83
N SER A 26 3.61 -15.46 -4.21
CA SER A 26 4.19 -15.99 -5.44
C SER A 26 3.46 -15.46 -6.68
N CYS A 27 2.13 -15.38 -6.64
CA CYS A 27 1.33 -14.73 -7.67
C CYS A 27 1.77 -13.27 -7.88
N LEU A 28 1.89 -12.49 -6.78
CA LEU A 28 2.36 -11.10 -6.86
C LEU A 28 3.76 -11.02 -7.49
N GLN A 29 4.67 -11.92 -7.12
CA GLN A 29 6.02 -11.90 -7.69
C GLN A 29 6.03 -12.13 -9.19
N LEU A 30 5.26 -13.07 -9.72
CA LEU A 30 5.22 -13.31 -11.18
C LEU A 30 4.66 -12.09 -11.91
N VAL A 31 3.59 -11.50 -11.41
CA VAL A 31 2.97 -10.30 -12.00
C VAL A 31 3.90 -9.09 -11.91
N LEU A 32 4.54 -8.87 -10.76
CA LEU A 32 5.50 -7.78 -10.57
C LEU A 32 6.79 -7.98 -11.38
N SER A 33 7.18 -9.22 -11.65
CA SER A 33 8.28 -9.54 -12.58
C SER A 33 7.92 -9.13 -14.00
N ARG A 34 6.71 -9.48 -14.43
CA ARG A 34 6.20 -9.06 -15.74
C ARG A 34 6.09 -7.54 -15.81
N TRP A 35 5.58 -6.90 -14.75
CA TRP A 35 5.51 -5.44 -14.66
C TRP A 35 6.88 -4.78 -14.84
N GLY A 36 7.93 -5.30 -14.17
CA GLY A 36 9.28 -4.80 -14.34
C GLY A 36 9.80 -4.89 -15.78
N LEU A 37 9.49 -5.99 -16.49
CA LEU A 37 9.86 -6.16 -17.90
C LEU A 37 9.12 -5.17 -18.83
N GLU A 38 7.81 -5.02 -18.65
CA GLU A 38 6.96 -4.13 -19.44
C GLU A 38 7.35 -2.65 -19.19
N THR A 39 7.56 -2.26 -17.94
CA THR A 39 8.01 -0.91 -17.59
C THR A 39 9.39 -0.59 -18.15
N ALA A 40 10.35 -1.52 -18.05
CA ALA A 40 11.68 -1.33 -18.63
C ALA A 40 11.61 -1.20 -20.16
N ALA A 41 10.68 -1.91 -20.80
CA ALA A 41 10.44 -1.81 -22.24
C ALA A 41 9.80 -0.47 -22.64
N LEU A 42 8.87 0.05 -21.84
CA LEU A 42 8.19 1.33 -22.04
C LEU A 42 9.16 2.51 -21.86
N MET A 43 10.00 2.47 -20.82
CA MET A 43 10.96 3.54 -20.50
C MET A 43 12.19 3.56 -21.41
N GLY A 44 12.32 2.62 -22.35
CA GLY A 44 13.49 2.52 -23.21
C GLY A 44 14.79 2.23 -22.45
N LEU A 45 14.72 1.65 -21.25
CA LEU A 45 15.87 1.35 -20.39
C LEU A 45 16.70 0.13 -20.85
N GLY A 46 16.38 -0.44 -22.02
CA GLY A 46 17.29 -1.34 -22.73
C GLY A 46 18.22 -0.53 -23.61
N GLY A 47 19.54 -0.73 -23.50
CA GLY A 47 20.52 -0.19 -24.44
C GLY A 47 20.21 -0.55 -25.90
N GLU A 48 21.05 -0.07 -26.83
CA GLU A 48 20.89 -0.23 -28.29
C GLU A 48 20.10 -1.49 -28.67
N GLN A 49 18.87 -1.31 -29.15
CA GLN A 49 17.96 -2.40 -29.49
C GLN A 49 18.61 -3.30 -30.53
N THR A 50 19.18 -4.42 -30.09
CA THR A 50 19.60 -5.46 -31.03
C THR A 50 18.35 -6.20 -31.49
N ALA A 51 18.34 -6.71 -32.72
CA ALA A 51 17.20 -7.50 -33.25
C ALA A 51 16.84 -8.69 -32.35
N ASN A 52 17.78 -9.20 -31.55
CA ASN A 52 17.58 -10.32 -30.62
C ASN A 52 16.96 -9.94 -29.27
N ASP A 53 16.92 -8.65 -28.90
CA ASP A 53 16.36 -8.22 -27.62
C ASP A 53 14.84 -8.31 -27.58
N GLY A 54 14.18 -8.19 -28.74
CA GLY A 54 12.73 -8.38 -28.87
C GLY A 54 12.33 -9.80 -28.54
N ASP A 55 12.92 -10.77 -29.25
CA ASP A 55 12.62 -12.20 -29.10
C ASP A 55 12.92 -12.71 -27.69
N ARG A 56 14.03 -12.27 -27.08
CA ARG A 56 14.38 -12.65 -25.71
C ARG A 56 13.33 -12.19 -24.70
N LYS A 57 12.81 -10.96 -24.86
CA LYS A 57 11.80 -10.41 -23.94
C LYS A 57 10.44 -11.06 -24.14
N ILE A 58 10.06 -11.36 -25.38
CA ILE A 58 8.83 -12.13 -25.69
C ILE A 58 8.88 -13.49 -25.00
N ARG A 59 9.97 -14.25 -25.18
CA ARG A 59 10.15 -15.55 -24.50
C ARG A 59 10.14 -15.44 -22.98
N ALA A 60 10.68 -14.35 -22.44
CA ALA A 60 10.64 -14.11 -20.99
C ALA A 60 9.21 -13.89 -20.48
N VAL A 61 8.39 -13.11 -21.21
CA VAL A 61 6.97 -12.93 -20.89
C VAL A 61 6.22 -14.25 -20.98
N GLU A 62 6.40 -14.99 -22.07
CA GLU A 62 5.78 -16.32 -22.25
C GLU A 62 6.18 -17.29 -21.14
N ALA A 63 7.46 -17.29 -20.73
CA ALA A 63 7.95 -18.14 -19.65
C ALA A 63 7.36 -17.77 -18.28
N ILE A 64 7.16 -16.48 -18.00
CA ILE A 64 6.50 -16.04 -16.76
C ILE A 64 5.04 -16.52 -16.74
N THR A 65 4.35 -16.36 -17.86
CA THR A 65 2.96 -16.81 -18.01
C THR A 65 2.86 -18.33 -17.87
N ALA A 66 3.76 -19.08 -18.52
CA ALA A 66 3.84 -20.54 -18.39
C ALA A 66 4.12 -20.97 -16.94
N ALA A 67 5.05 -20.30 -16.26
CA ALA A 67 5.39 -20.61 -14.87
C ALA A 67 4.18 -20.49 -13.93
N MET A 68 3.26 -19.54 -14.17
CA MET A 68 2.01 -19.43 -13.39
C MET A 68 1.15 -20.70 -13.51
N TYR A 69 0.94 -21.23 -14.72
CA TYR A 69 0.10 -22.42 -14.92
C TYR A 69 0.81 -23.70 -14.50
N GLU A 70 2.10 -23.84 -14.83
CA GLU A 70 2.89 -25.04 -14.52
C GLU A 70 3.08 -25.26 -13.01
N SER A 71 3.13 -24.17 -12.23
CA SER A 71 3.18 -24.22 -10.76
C SER A 71 1.80 -24.26 -10.07
N GLY A 72 0.70 -24.27 -10.83
CA GLY A 72 -0.67 -24.27 -10.29
C GLY A 72 -1.09 -22.98 -9.57
N LEU A 73 -0.32 -21.89 -9.70
CA LEU A 73 -0.62 -20.59 -9.12
C LEU A 73 -1.85 -19.91 -9.74
N ASP A 74 -2.28 -20.35 -10.92
CA ASP A 74 -3.47 -19.82 -11.59
C ASP A 74 -4.70 -19.88 -10.66
N SER A 75 -4.87 -20.96 -9.89
CA SER A 75 -5.97 -21.09 -8.92
C SER A 75 -5.96 -20.04 -7.79
N HIS A 76 -4.83 -19.38 -7.55
CA HIS A 76 -4.63 -18.38 -6.49
C HIS A 76 -4.46 -16.95 -7.03
N ALA A 77 -4.29 -16.80 -8.35
CA ALA A 77 -4.23 -15.52 -9.03
C ALA A 77 -5.61 -14.88 -9.17
N THR A 78 -5.69 -13.55 -9.02
CA THR A 78 -6.93 -12.82 -9.30
C THR A 78 -7.21 -12.82 -10.79
N LYS A 79 -8.46 -12.55 -11.18
CA LYS A 79 -8.82 -12.45 -12.60
C LYS A 79 -7.98 -11.37 -13.30
N ALA A 80 -7.82 -10.20 -12.68
CA ALA A 80 -7.03 -9.11 -13.23
C ALA A 80 -5.57 -9.52 -13.48
N GLU A 81 -4.98 -10.30 -12.56
CA GLU A 81 -3.61 -10.80 -12.73
C GLU A 81 -3.46 -11.77 -13.88
N LYS A 82 -4.42 -12.69 -14.04
CA LYS A 82 -4.45 -13.62 -15.18
C LYS A 82 -4.58 -12.85 -16.48
N ASP A 83 -5.56 -11.95 -16.56
CA ASP A 83 -5.82 -11.14 -17.74
C ASP A 83 -4.55 -10.33 -18.13
N MET A 84 -3.83 -9.77 -17.15
CA MET A 84 -2.56 -9.07 -17.39
C MET A 84 -1.41 -9.98 -17.82
N LEU A 85 -1.29 -11.18 -17.23
CA LEU A 85 -0.27 -12.17 -17.57
C LEU A 85 -0.54 -12.86 -18.90
N GLU A 86 -1.76 -12.83 -19.43
CA GLU A 86 -2.12 -13.39 -20.73
C GLU A 86 -1.99 -12.38 -21.89
N LYS A 87 -1.97 -11.08 -21.58
CA LYS A 87 -1.78 -10.02 -22.59
C LYS A 87 -0.50 -10.23 -23.41
N PRO A 88 -0.47 -9.90 -24.71
CA PRO A 88 0.76 -9.85 -25.47
C PRO A 88 1.81 -8.90 -24.86
N TYR A 89 3.09 -9.15 -25.11
CA TYR A 89 4.17 -8.25 -24.70
C TYR A 89 3.95 -6.85 -25.31
N ARG A 90 4.15 -5.79 -24.50
CA ARG A 90 3.89 -4.37 -24.86
C ARG A 90 2.44 -4.02 -25.18
N SER A 91 1.48 -4.86 -24.83
CA SER A 91 0.06 -4.53 -24.96
C SER A 91 -0.58 -4.09 -23.64
N TRP A 92 0.23 -3.80 -22.61
CA TRP A 92 -0.25 -3.28 -21.34
C TRP A 92 -0.73 -1.84 -21.50
N GLU A 93 -1.89 -1.58 -20.90
CA GLU A 93 -2.55 -0.28 -20.83
C GLU A 93 -2.21 0.41 -19.51
N TYR A 94 -2.56 1.70 -19.38
CA TYR A 94 -2.27 2.49 -18.18
C TYR A 94 -2.73 1.80 -16.89
N GLN A 95 -3.91 1.20 -16.89
CA GLN A 95 -4.48 0.47 -15.76
C GLN A 95 -3.63 -0.72 -15.30
N ASP A 96 -2.91 -1.38 -16.22
CA ASP A 96 -2.04 -2.52 -15.89
C ASP A 96 -0.77 -2.04 -15.17
N TYR A 97 -0.26 -0.86 -15.53
CA TYR A 97 0.94 -0.30 -14.89
C TYR A 97 0.70 0.18 -13.46
N VAL A 98 -0.55 0.49 -13.10
CA VAL A 98 -0.94 0.81 -11.71
C VAL A 98 -0.69 -0.37 -10.78
N TYR A 99 -0.67 -1.60 -11.29
CA TYR A 99 -0.37 -2.80 -10.52
C TYR A 99 1.05 -2.79 -9.90
N GLY A 100 1.95 -1.92 -10.39
CA GLY A 100 3.23 -1.65 -9.73
C GLY A 100 3.10 -1.16 -8.29
N ASP A 101 1.95 -0.62 -7.88
CA ASP A 101 1.71 -0.20 -6.50
C ASP A 101 1.70 -1.40 -5.51
N HIS A 102 1.60 -2.64 -6.00
CA HIS A 102 1.64 -3.86 -5.17
C HIS A 102 3.02 -4.26 -4.65
N TRP A 103 4.08 -3.50 -4.96
CA TRP A 103 5.38 -3.67 -4.30
C TRP A 103 5.26 -3.67 -2.78
N GLU A 104 4.44 -2.77 -2.26
CA GLU A 104 4.23 -2.61 -0.82
C GLU A 104 3.42 -3.77 -0.23
N SER A 105 2.45 -4.26 -1.00
CA SER A 105 1.66 -5.42 -0.60
C SER A 105 2.50 -6.70 -0.55
N PHE A 106 3.33 -6.91 -1.56
CA PHE A 106 4.28 -8.01 -1.62
C PHE A 106 5.25 -7.94 -0.43
N GLY A 107 5.76 -6.75 -0.09
CA GLY A 107 6.63 -6.56 1.07
C GLY A 107 5.99 -6.96 2.40
N VAL A 108 4.72 -6.61 2.63
CA VAL A 108 4.00 -7.02 3.84
C VAL A 108 3.83 -8.53 3.92
N LEU A 109 3.46 -9.21 2.83
CA LEU A 109 3.35 -10.66 2.82
C LEU A 109 4.70 -11.34 3.11
N GLN A 110 5.78 -10.84 2.50
CA GLN A 110 7.14 -11.34 2.76
C GLN A 110 7.56 -11.11 4.22
N TRP A 111 7.16 -10.00 4.83
CA TRP A 111 7.41 -9.73 6.24
C TRP A 111 6.64 -10.70 7.16
N ILE A 112 5.35 -10.95 6.89
CA ILE A 112 4.55 -11.92 7.67
C ILE A 112 5.16 -13.33 7.57
N LEU A 113 5.66 -13.70 6.38
CA LEU A 113 6.35 -14.97 6.12
C LEU A 113 7.77 -15.02 6.71
N GLY A 114 8.29 -13.93 7.28
CA GLY A 114 9.63 -13.84 7.86
C GLY A 114 10.77 -13.80 6.85
N ARG A 115 10.48 -13.50 5.59
CA ARG A 115 11.46 -13.28 4.52
C ARG A 115 12.02 -11.86 4.53
N GLN A 116 11.27 -10.93 5.11
CA GLN A 116 11.70 -9.58 5.44
C GLN A 116 11.60 -9.38 6.95
N HIS A 117 12.59 -8.70 7.54
CA HIS A 117 12.66 -8.53 9.00
C HIS A 117 11.98 -7.24 9.48
N THR A 118 11.90 -6.23 8.62
CA THR A 118 11.41 -4.90 8.98
C THR A 118 10.49 -4.36 7.90
N ILE A 119 9.41 -3.70 8.31
CA ILE A 119 8.61 -2.87 7.42
C ILE A 119 9.25 -1.47 7.42
N PRO A 120 9.61 -0.90 6.25
CA PRO A 120 10.12 0.46 6.16
C PRO A 120 9.10 1.47 6.71
N ALA A 121 9.53 2.69 7.01
CA ALA A 121 8.59 3.75 7.35
C ALA A 121 7.57 3.96 6.20
N TYR A 122 6.36 4.45 6.52
CA TYR A 122 5.26 4.60 5.55
C TYR A 122 5.47 5.71 4.52
N TYR A 123 6.56 6.46 4.66
CA TYR A 123 7.05 7.43 3.69
C TYR A 123 8.27 6.91 2.89
N SER A 124 8.57 5.60 2.98
CA SER A 124 9.61 4.92 2.24
C SER A 124 9.08 3.62 1.65
N ASN A 125 9.55 3.25 0.46
CA ASN A 125 9.18 2.00 -0.20
C ASN A 125 9.99 0.84 0.35
N PHE A 126 9.48 -0.38 0.19
CA PHE A 126 10.34 -1.56 0.29
C PHE A 126 11.42 -1.55 -0.80
N ASP A 127 12.61 -2.06 -0.45
CA ASP A 127 13.65 -2.33 -1.45
C ASP A 127 13.19 -3.47 -2.36
N ARG A 128 12.83 -3.12 -3.60
CA ARG A 128 12.30 -4.05 -4.59
C ARG A 128 13.30 -5.17 -4.93
N ALA A 129 14.59 -4.86 -4.97
CA ALA A 129 15.62 -5.85 -5.28
C ALA A 129 15.74 -6.85 -4.13
N GLN A 130 15.75 -6.37 -2.88
CA GLN A 130 15.77 -7.23 -1.69
C GLN A 130 14.51 -8.10 -1.60
N LEU A 131 13.33 -7.55 -1.92
CA LEU A 131 12.06 -8.29 -1.96
C LEU A 131 12.08 -9.43 -2.97
N PHE A 132 12.57 -9.19 -4.19
CA PHE A 132 12.71 -10.23 -5.20
C PHE A 132 13.68 -11.34 -4.77
N GLN A 133 14.80 -10.94 -4.17
CA GLN A 133 15.82 -11.89 -3.75
C GLN A 133 15.35 -12.74 -2.56
N SER A 134 14.49 -12.21 -1.68
CA SER A 134 14.08 -12.91 -0.46
C SER A 134 13.19 -14.13 -0.70
N THR A 135 12.56 -14.26 -1.88
CA THR A 135 11.76 -15.44 -2.23
C THR A 135 12.57 -16.54 -2.92
N GLY A 136 13.64 -16.18 -3.63
CA GLY A 136 14.38 -17.10 -4.48
C GLY A 136 13.61 -17.57 -5.73
N ILE A 137 12.40 -17.05 -5.98
CA ILE A 137 11.63 -17.39 -7.19
C ILE A 137 12.29 -16.76 -8.41
N LYS A 138 12.61 -17.61 -9.38
CA LYS A 138 13.02 -17.21 -10.72
C LYS A 138 11.76 -17.22 -11.59
N PRO A 139 11.27 -16.06 -12.08
CA PRO A 139 9.95 -15.97 -12.69
C PRO A 139 9.73 -16.86 -13.93
N ALA A 140 10.80 -17.26 -14.62
CA ALA A 140 10.76 -18.14 -15.79
C ALA A 140 10.95 -19.64 -15.45
N ASP A 141 11.06 -20.00 -14.17
CA ASP A 141 11.30 -21.37 -13.72
C ASP A 141 10.26 -21.79 -12.66
N PRO A 142 9.22 -22.55 -13.04
CA PRO A 142 8.14 -22.93 -12.14
C PRO A 142 8.60 -23.74 -10.93
N SER A 143 9.69 -24.50 -11.06
CA SER A 143 10.22 -25.31 -9.94
C SER A 143 10.66 -24.45 -8.75
N THR A 144 11.03 -23.19 -9.01
CA THR A 144 11.42 -22.25 -7.94
C THR A 144 10.24 -21.74 -7.13
N VAL A 145 9.03 -21.74 -7.69
CA VAL A 145 7.79 -21.45 -6.95
C VAL A 145 7.55 -22.55 -5.92
N ASP A 146 7.63 -23.82 -6.33
CA ASP A 146 7.45 -24.96 -5.43
C ASP A 146 8.48 -24.97 -4.31
N ASN A 147 9.74 -24.64 -4.62
CA ASN A 147 10.79 -24.51 -3.62
C ASN A 147 10.51 -23.40 -2.60
N PHE A 148 9.85 -22.32 -3.01
CA PHE A 148 9.47 -21.23 -2.11
C PHE A 148 8.24 -21.60 -1.26
N VAL A 149 7.20 -22.18 -1.86
CA VAL A 149 5.93 -22.50 -1.20
C VAL A 149 6.04 -23.75 -0.31
N GLY A 150 6.78 -24.76 -0.75
CA GLY A 150 6.91 -26.07 -0.10
C GLY A 150 7.19 -26.01 1.41
N PRO A 151 8.16 -25.20 1.88
CA PRO A 151 8.42 -25.01 3.31
C PRO A 151 7.22 -24.52 4.13
N PHE A 152 6.27 -23.81 3.52
CA PHE A 152 5.07 -23.28 4.19
C PHE A 152 3.87 -24.23 4.17
N MET A 153 3.94 -25.33 3.42
CA MET A 153 2.88 -26.35 3.33
C MET A 153 2.83 -27.26 4.57
N SER A 154 3.88 -27.28 5.40
CA SER A 154 3.90 -28.05 6.65
C SER A 154 3.02 -27.38 7.71
N LEU A 155 2.19 -28.17 8.40
CA LEU A 155 1.38 -27.73 9.55
C LEU A 155 2.21 -27.16 10.71
N GLN A 156 3.51 -27.46 10.74
CA GLN A 156 4.44 -26.97 11.77
C GLN A 156 5.01 -25.59 11.45
N THR A 157 4.87 -25.09 10.22
CA THR A 157 5.41 -23.80 9.82
C THR A 157 4.50 -22.69 10.33
N GLN A 158 4.87 -22.12 11.48
CA GLN A 158 4.19 -20.97 12.05
C GLN A 158 4.64 -19.67 11.36
N HIS A 159 3.79 -18.64 11.45
CA HIS A 159 4.17 -17.29 11.05
C HIS A 159 5.37 -16.82 11.86
N THR A 160 6.32 -16.17 11.19
CA THR A 160 7.50 -15.64 11.87
C THR A 160 7.13 -14.40 12.69
N ALA A 161 6.20 -13.58 12.18
CA ALA A 161 5.67 -12.44 12.91
C ALA A 161 4.67 -12.89 13.99
N GLY A 162 4.96 -12.58 15.25
CA GLY A 162 4.02 -12.83 16.35
C GLY A 162 2.75 -11.98 16.20
N ILE A 163 1.60 -12.48 16.67
CA ILE A 163 0.31 -11.80 16.48
C ILE A 163 0.28 -10.37 17.06
N GLN A 164 1.02 -10.12 18.14
CA GLN A 164 1.16 -8.78 18.73
C GLN A 164 1.94 -7.83 17.82
N GLN A 165 2.96 -8.33 17.12
CA GLN A 165 3.72 -7.56 16.15
C GLN A 165 2.87 -7.25 14.93
N VAL A 166 2.07 -8.22 14.46
CA VAL A 166 1.10 -7.99 13.38
C VAL A 166 0.05 -6.95 13.77
N GLN A 167 -0.55 -7.06 14.96
CA GLN A 167 -1.48 -6.04 15.46
C GLN A 167 -0.83 -4.65 15.53
N ARG A 168 0.44 -4.59 15.94
CA ARG A 168 1.18 -3.33 15.98
C ARG A 168 1.28 -2.71 14.59
N GLU A 169 1.69 -3.48 13.59
CA GLU A 169 1.83 -2.97 12.23
C GLU A 169 0.50 -2.63 11.56
N VAL A 170 -0.57 -3.36 11.90
CA VAL A 170 -1.95 -3.00 11.54
C VAL A 170 -2.32 -1.63 12.09
N ASP A 171 -2.05 -1.38 13.38
CA ASP A 171 -2.37 -0.11 14.01
C ASP A 171 -1.58 1.05 13.37
N VAL A 172 -0.32 0.82 12.99
CA VAL A 172 0.50 1.80 12.27
C VAL A 172 -0.10 2.06 10.88
N ALA A 173 -0.43 1.00 10.12
CA ALA A 173 -1.06 1.12 8.80
C ALA A 173 -2.35 1.93 8.85
N GLU A 174 -3.22 1.63 9.82
CA GLU A 174 -4.47 2.36 10.04
C GLU A 174 -4.25 3.85 10.34
N ALA A 175 -3.22 4.19 11.11
CA ALA A 175 -2.91 5.59 11.43
C ALA A 175 -2.48 6.37 10.19
N TRP A 176 -1.65 5.76 9.34
CA TRP A 176 -1.21 6.37 8.08
C TRP A 176 -2.33 6.46 7.05
N VAL A 177 -3.17 5.43 6.90
CA VAL A 177 -4.37 5.47 6.05
C VAL A 177 -5.33 6.55 6.53
N TRP A 178 -5.57 6.65 7.83
CA TRP A 178 -6.39 7.71 8.41
C TRP A 178 -5.83 9.09 8.04
N ARG A 179 -4.53 9.31 8.23
CA ARG A 179 -3.90 10.60 7.93
C ARG A 179 -3.99 10.94 6.44
N ALA A 180 -3.75 9.98 5.56
CA ALA A 180 -3.84 10.17 4.12
C ALA A 180 -5.25 10.51 3.66
N ARG A 181 -6.27 9.81 4.18
CA ARG A 181 -7.68 10.09 3.88
C ARG A 181 -8.13 11.45 4.45
N THR A 182 -7.63 11.83 5.61
CA THR A 182 -7.88 13.16 6.18
C THR A 182 -7.31 14.28 5.31
N GLN A 183 -6.23 14.05 4.56
CA GLN A 183 -5.72 15.03 3.60
C GLN A 183 -6.72 15.33 2.48
N VAL A 184 -7.42 14.30 1.99
CA VAL A 184 -8.46 14.46 0.97
C VAL A 184 -9.62 15.30 1.51
N LEU A 185 -9.99 15.11 2.78
CA LEU A 185 -11.03 15.94 3.44
C LEU A 185 -10.59 17.40 3.62
N LEU A 186 -9.30 17.66 3.86
CA LEU A 186 -8.77 19.01 3.90
C LEU A 186 -8.83 19.68 2.52
N GLY A 187 -8.42 18.97 1.46
CA GLY A 187 -8.54 19.47 0.08
C GLY A 187 -9.99 19.81 -0.27
N LEU A 188 -10.93 18.92 0.08
CA LEU A 188 -12.37 19.18 -0.11
C LEU A 188 -12.86 20.43 0.63
N ARG A 189 -12.35 20.67 1.85
CA ARG A 189 -12.68 21.88 2.60
C ARG A 189 -12.19 23.13 1.87
N GLU A 190 -10.94 23.13 1.41
CA GLU A 190 -10.37 24.27 0.69
C GLU A 190 -11.15 24.59 -0.58
N GLU A 191 -11.60 23.56 -1.30
CA GLU A 191 -12.48 23.69 -2.46
C GLU A 191 -13.85 24.27 -2.10
N ILE A 192 -14.47 23.82 -1.00
CA ILE A 192 -15.73 24.38 -0.48
C ILE A 192 -15.56 25.86 -0.09
N ASP A 193 -14.46 26.19 0.57
CA ASP A 193 -14.17 27.54 1.05
C ASP A 193 -13.84 28.47 -0.15
N ARG A 194 -13.20 27.96 -1.21
CA ARG A 194 -13.01 28.69 -2.48
C ARG A 194 -14.35 28.91 -3.20
N ALA A 195 -15.20 27.89 -3.28
CA ALA A 195 -16.52 27.99 -3.90
C ALA A 195 -17.46 28.97 -3.18
N LYS A 196 -17.26 29.20 -1.87
CA LYS A 196 -18.00 30.20 -1.08
C LYS A 196 -17.44 31.62 -1.18
N GLY A 197 -16.35 31.84 -1.93
CA GLY A 197 -15.70 33.14 -2.07
C GLY A 197 -14.86 33.56 -0.86
N SER A 198 -14.53 32.64 0.04
CA SER A 198 -13.73 32.92 1.25
C SER A 198 -12.21 32.84 1.04
N LEU A 199 -11.75 32.35 -0.12
CA LEU A 199 -10.33 32.26 -0.49
C LEU A 199 -10.13 32.81 -1.92
N PRO A 200 -9.00 33.51 -2.20
CA PRO A 200 -8.70 33.99 -3.55
C PRO A 200 -8.48 32.82 -4.52
N SER A 201 -9.17 32.83 -5.66
CA SER A 201 -9.01 31.84 -6.73
C SER A 201 -7.63 31.94 -7.38
N PRO A 202 -6.87 30.84 -7.50
CA PRO A 202 -5.64 30.82 -8.28
C PRO A 202 -5.98 30.65 -9.76
N SER A 203 -5.99 31.75 -10.52
CA SER A 203 -6.06 31.82 -12.01
C SER A 203 -7.26 31.12 -12.70
N ASP A 204 -7.95 31.86 -13.57
CA ASP A 204 -9.15 31.48 -14.36
C ASP A 204 -8.97 30.28 -15.32
N GLN A 205 -8.76 29.07 -14.81
CA GLN A 205 -9.05 27.84 -15.53
C GLN A 205 -9.84 26.91 -14.60
N ASP A 206 -11.17 26.98 -14.72
CA ASP A 206 -12.11 26.07 -14.06
C ASP A 206 -11.68 24.62 -14.32
N SER A 207 -11.12 23.96 -13.30
CA SER A 207 -10.79 22.54 -13.44
C SER A 207 -12.11 21.73 -13.56
N PRO A 208 -12.16 20.66 -14.36
CA PRO A 208 -13.34 19.78 -14.49
C PRO A 208 -13.87 19.23 -13.15
N LEU A 209 -13.06 19.28 -12.10
CA LEU A 209 -13.38 18.90 -10.73
C LEU A 209 -14.30 19.92 -10.05
N GLU A 210 -14.10 21.22 -10.28
CA GLU A 210 -14.90 22.29 -9.65
C GLU A 210 -16.34 22.32 -10.18
N THR A 211 -16.53 21.96 -11.45
CA THR A 211 -17.86 21.76 -12.05
C THR A 211 -18.56 20.50 -11.52
N THR A 212 -17.83 19.41 -11.28
CA THR A 212 -18.40 18.17 -10.72
C THR A 212 -18.75 18.27 -9.24
N LEU A 213 -18.00 19.04 -8.45
CA LEU A 213 -18.27 19.26 -7.02
C LEU A 213 -19.44 20.23 -6.78
N ARG A 214 -19.62 21.24 -7.65
CA ARG A 214 -20.84 22.07 -7.66
C ARG A 214 -22.08 21.26 -8.05
N ALA A 215 -21.93 20.29 -8.95
CA ALA A 215 -23.01 19.43 -9.41
C ALA A 215 -23.38 18.32 -8.41
N LYS A 216 -22.42 17.80 -7.63
CA LYS A 216 -22.66 16.74 -6.63
C LYS A 216 -22.88 17.38 -5.25
N HIS A 217 -24.13 17.48 -4.81
CA HIS A 217 -24.49 17.93 -3.46
C HIS A 217 -23.65 17.23 -2.36
N ILE A 218 -22.58 17.89 -1.90
CA ILE A 218 -21.73 17.36 -0.83
C ILE A 218 -22.58 17.22 0.45
N PRO A 219 -22.70 16.03 1.05
CA PRO A 219 -23.50 15.80 2.25
C PRO A 219 -23.09 16.71 3.41
N HIS A 220 -24.07 17.17 4.19
CA HIS A 220 -23.82 18.05 5.35
C HIS A 220 -22.87 17.41 6.38
N SER A 221 -22.98 16.11 6.60
CA SER A 221 -22.10 15.35 7.51
C SER A 221 -20.63 15.46 7.09
N LEU A 222 -20.34 15.33 5.80
CA LEU A 222 -18.98 15.42 5.26
C LEU A 222 -18.41 16.84 5.40
N ARG A 223 -19.24 17.87 5.15
CA ARG A 223 -18.82 19.28 5.36
C ARG A 223 -18.45 19.56 6.81
N LYS A 224 -19.24 19.05 7.76
CA LYS A 224 -18.97 19.20 9.19
C LYS A 224 -17.65 18.51 9.57
N MET A 225 -17.46 17.27 9.11
CA MET A 225 -16.21 16.53 9.34
C MET A 225 -15.01 17.30 8.80
N ALA A 226 -15.07 17.77 7.55
CA ALA A 226 -14.00 18.53 6.91
C ALA A 226 -13.66 19.83 7.67
N ALA A 227 -14.67 20.53 8.20
CA ALA A 227 -14.47 21.74 9.00
C ALA A 227 -13.75 21.48 10.35
N ASP A 228 -13.98 20.31 10.96
CA ASP A 228 -13.38 19.94 12.25
C ASP A 228 -11.95 19.34 12.11
N MET A 229 -11.52 18.97 10.89
CA MET A 229 -10.22 18.32 10.65
C MET A 229 -8.99 19.11 11.13
N PRO A 230 -8.87 20.44 10.94
CA PRO A 230 -7.71 21.21 11.41
C PRO A 230 -7.48 21.14 12.92
N ARG A 231 -8.56 20.96 13.70
CA ARG A 231 -8.47 20.76 15.16
C ARG A 231 -8.21 19.30 15.52
N THR A 232 -8.69 18.38 14.68
CA THR A 232 -8.61 16.94 14.90
C THR A 232 -7.21 16.38 14.60
N ILE A 233 -6.54 16.87 13.55
CA ILE A 233 -5.20 16.39 13.14
C ILE A 233 -4.17 16.53 14.26
N PRO A 234 -4.00 17.68 14.94
CA PRO A 234 -3.02 17.79 16.02
C PRO A 234 -3.30 16.87 17.21
N LEU A 235 -4.58 16.64 17.52
CA LEU A 235 -4.99 15.72 18.59
C LEU A 235 -4.69 14.27 18.22
N ALA A 236 -5.02 13.89 16.98
CA ALA A 236 -4.73 12.58 16.42
C ALA A 236 -3.22 12.30 16.36
N ALA A 237 -2.45 13.26 15.84
CA ALA A 237 -1.00 13.15 15.72
C ALA A 237 -0.34 12.98 17.09
N LYS A 238 -0.70 13.82 18.07
CA LYS A 238 -0.21 13.68 19.46
C LYS A 238 -0.51 12.30 20.05
N ARG A 239 -1.71 11.77 19.80
CA ARG A 239 -2.13 10.45 20.31
C ARG A 239 -1.45 9.30 19.57
N ALA A 240 -1.31 9.39 18.26
CA ALA A 240 -0.60 8.40 17.46
C ALA A 240 0.86 8.30 17.89
N HIS A 241 1.52 9.44 18.11
CA HIS A 241 2.88 9.50 18.63
C HIS A 241 2.99 8.96 20.07
N SER A 242 2.07 9.30 20.98
CA SER A 242 2.11 8.76 22.35
C SER A 242 1.92 7.24 22.40
N ARG A 243 1.25 6.66 21.39
CA ARG A 243 1.14 5.21 21.19
C ARG A 243 2.31 4.62 20.39
N GLY A 244 3.26 5.44 19.92
CA GLY A 244 4.36 5.06 19.05
C GLY A 244 3.95 4.62 17.64
N LEU A 245 2.73 4.94 17.19
CA LEU A 245 2.25 4.63 15.83
C LEU A 245 2.95 5.50 14.78
N VAL A 246 3.53 6.61 15.22
CA VAL A 246 4.31 7.54 14.41
C VAL A 246 5.58 7.88 15.18
N ASP A 247 6.72 7.85 14.50
CA ASP A 247 8.04 8.01 15.11
C ASP A 247 8.26 9.42 15.67
N SER A 248 7.81 10.43 14.93
CA SER A 248 8.01 11.84 15.31
C SER A 248 6.85 12.74 14.87
N LEU A 249 6.82 13.95 15.42
CA LEU A 249 5.82 14.98 15.12
C LEU A 249 6.52 16.26 14.69
N GLU A 250 5.94 16.94 13.70
CA GLU A 250 6.41 18.24 13.21
C GLU A 250 5.18 19.12 12.98
N GLY A 251 5.18 20.37 13.47
CA GLY A 251 4.05 21.30 13.27
C GLY A 251 2.68 20.83 13.79
N GLY A 252 2.63 19.83 14.68
CA GLY A 252 1.36 19.23 15.12
C GLY A 252 0.77 18.22 14.12
N ASP A 253 1.59 17.69 13.21
CA ASP A 253 1.20 16.67 12.24
C ASP A 253 2.20 15.49 12.28
N PHE A 254 1.91 14.45 11.49
CA PHE A 254 2.79 13.31 11.27
C PHE A 254 4.07 13.82 10.59
N ALA A 255 5.22 13.58 11.21
CA ALA A 255 6.49 13.97 10.64
C ALA A 255 6.97 12.95 9.61
N ILE A 256 7.55 13.45 8.53
CA ILE A 256 8.15 12.69 7.45
C ILE A 256 9.61 13.06 7.37
N THR A 257 10.48 12.06 7.51
CA THR A 257 11.92 12.26 7.39
C THR A 257 12.30 12.24 5.91
N VAL A 258 12.80 13.37 5.41
CA VAL A 258 13.27 13.53 4.03
C VAL A 258 14.78 13.73 4.02
N GLU A 259 15.45 13.10 3.05
CA GLU A 259 16.89 13.29 2.81
C GLU A 259 17.10 14.53 1.94
N ILE A 260 17.81 15.52 2.48
CA ILE A 260 18.27 16.68 1.72
C ILE A 260 19.59 16.28 1.06
N LYS A 261 19.60 16.20 -0.27
CA LYS A 261 20.84 16.07 -1.05
C LYS A 261 21.66 17.35 -0.91
N GLY A 262 22.63 17.34 0.01
CA GLY A 262 23.72 18.31 0.08
C GLY A 262 25.01 17.73 -0.51
N ASP A 263 25.94 18.61 -0.89
CA ASP A 263 27.17 18.25 -1.61
C ASP A 263 28.18 17.39 -0.82
N THR A 264 28.02 17.20 0.49
CA THR A 264 29.07 16.52 1.30
C THR A 264 28.60 15.64 2.44
N ASP A 265 27.33 15.69 2.88
CA ASP A 265 26.76 14.74 3.85
C ASP A 265 25.23 14.68 3.67
N ALA A 266 24.66 13.48 3.69
CA ALA A 266 23.21 13.29 3.66
C ALA A 266 22.61 13.81 4.97
N LYS A 267 21.95 14.99 4.92
CA LYS A 267 21.24 15.56 6.06
C LYS A 267 19.77 15.21 5.95
N THR A 268 19.21 14.60 6.99
CA THR A 268 17.77 14.35 7.09
C THR A 268 17.07 15.50 7.79
N THR A 269 15.92 15.93 7.30
CA THR A 269 15.02 16.86 8.01
C THR A 269 13.64 16.26 8.14
N ASN A 270 12.90 16.68 9.17
CA ASN A 270 11.48 16.34 9.29
C ASN A 270 10.63 17.43 8.64
N VAL A 271 9.62 17.00 7.91
CA VAL A 271 8.62 17.86 7.26
C VAL A 271 7.24 17.36 7.69
N PRO A 272 6.28 18.23 8.04
CA PRO A 272 4.94 17.80 8.36
C PRO A 272 4.23 17.26 7.10
N TYR A 273 3.46 16.19 7.25
CA TYR A 273 2.73 15.55 6.15
C TYR A 273 1.95 16.55 5.29
N ALA A 274 1.26 17.51 5.91
CA ALA A 274 0.47 18.52 5.19
C ALA A 274 1.27 19.40 4.21
N ASN A 275 2.59 19.50 4.37
CA ASN A 275 3.44 20.38 3.55
C ASN A 275 4.05 19.68 2.33
N LEU A 276 3.75 18.40 2.12
CA LEU A 276 4.18 17.69 0.92
C LEU A 276 3.41 18.14 -0.32
N ASP A 277 4.04 18.01 -1.48
CA ASP A 277 3.34 18.18 -2.76
C ASP A 277 2.36 17.02 -3.02
N GLN A 278 1.45 17.22 -3.98
CA GLN A 278 0.41 16.23 -4.30
C GLN A 278 1.00 14.87 -4.71
N GLN A 279 2.14 14.86 -5.40
CA GLN A 279 2.78 13.62 -5.87
C GLN A 279 3.28 12.78 -4.68
N HIS A 280 3.94 13.40 -3.71
CA HIS A 280 4.42 12.73 -2.51
C HIS A 280 3.24 12.31 -1.61
N LEU A 281 2.20 13.14 -1.51
CA LEU A 281 0.96 12.79 -0.79
C LEU A 281 0.29 11.55 -1.38
N ASP A 282 0.17 11.48 -2.71
CA ASP A 282 -0.40 10.33 -3.40
C ASP A 282 0.48 9.08 -3.26
N ALA A 283 1.81 9.22 -3.30
CA ALA A 283 2.73 8.11 -3.09
C ALA A 283 2.59 7.51 -1.68
N ILE A 284 2.56 8.35 -0.64
CA ILE A 284 2.41 7.88 0.75
C ILE A 284 1.04 7.27 0.97
N ARG A 285 -0.02 7.84 0.38
CA ARG A 285 -1.36 7.24 0.43
C ARG A 285 -1.32 5.81 -0.14
N LYS A 286 -0.74 5.63 -1.32
CA LYS A 286 -0.63 4.32 -1.98
C LYS A 286 0.16 3.32 -1.13
N ILE A 287 1.26 3.74 -0.50
CA ILE A 287 2.02 2.88 0.42
C ILE A 287 1.14 2.45 1.58
N ALA A 288 0.49 3.40 2.26
CA ALA A 288 -0.35 3.12 3.41
C ALA A 288 -1.52 2.19 3.06
N GLU A 289 -2.22 2.47 1.97
CA GLU A 289 -3.36 1.69 1.49
C GLU A 289 -2.97 0.27 1.05
N SER A 290 -1.86 0.11 0.33
CA SER A 290 -1.39 -1.20 -0.15
C SER A 290 -0.92 -2.10 0.99
N ARG A 291 -0.22 -1.53 1.98
CA ARG A 291 0.18 -2.24 3.20
C ARG A 291 -1.05 -2.62 4.03
N PHE A 292 -1.98 -1.68 4.21
CA PHE A 292 -3.22 -1.91 4.95
C PHE A 292 -4.10 -3.00 4.32
N LEU A 293 -4.28 -3.00 3.00
CA LEU A 293 -4.98 -4.07 2.28
C LEU A 293 -4.35 -5.43 2.56
N SER A 294 -3.01 -5.50 2.54
CA SER A 294 -2.29 -6.76 2.73
C SER A 294 -2.49 -7.31 4.13
N PHE A 295 -2.51 -6.45 5.15
CA PHE A 295 -2.88 -6.85 6.50
C PHE A 295 -4.34 -7.27 6.59
N ALA A 296 -5.26 -6.51 5.99
CA ALA A 296 -6.69 -6.81 6.02
C ALA A 296 -7.00 -8.17 5.38
N TRP A 297 -6.38 -8.45 4.23
CA TRP A 297 -6.48 -9.74 3.55
C TRP A 297 -5.83 -10.86 4.37
N SER A 298 -4.62 -10.65 4.89
CA SER A 298 -3.90 -11.65 5.70
C SER A 298 -4.63 -12.00 7.00
N LEU A 299 -5.47 -11.09 7.51
CA LEU A 299 -6.27 -11.26 8.72
C LEU A 299 -7.74 -11.66 8.44
N GLU A 300 -8.03 -12.10 7.20
CA GLU A 300 -9.37 -12.53 6.76
C GLU A 300 -10.46 -11.46 6.93
N LYS A 301 -10.08 -10.17 7.03
CA LYS A 301 -11.05 -9.05 7.04
C LYS A 301 -11.60 -8.77 5.64
N VAL A 302 -10.87 -9.21 4.62
CA VAL A 302 -11.30 -9.18 3.22
C VAL A 302 -11.10 -10.57 2.64
N SER A 303 -12.14 -11.07 1.96
CA SER A 303 -12.06 -12.37 1.27
C SER A 303 -11.20 -12.27 0.01
N ASP A 304 -11.41 -11.20 -0.75
CA ASP A 304 -10.89 -11.03 -2.10
C ASP A 304 -9.71 -10.06 -2.09
N TRP A 305 -8.70 -10.36 -2.89
CA TRP A 305 -7.60 -9.44 -3.18
C TRP A 305 -8.06 -8.42 -4.23
N ASP A 306 -8.88 -7.46 -3.80
CA ASP A 306 -9.53 -6.48 -4.67
C ASP A 306 -9.13 -5.05 -4.27
N ILE A 307 -8.43 -4.38 -5.18
CA ILE A 307 -7.81 -3.07 -5.00
C ILE A 307 -8.87 -1.97 -5.03
N ASP A 308 -9.87 -2.14 -5.90
CA ASP A 308 -10.92 -1.15 -6.10
C ASP A 308 -11.79 -1.04 -4.84
N LYS A 309 -11.79 -2.09 -4.01
CA LYS A 309 -12.50 -2.15 -2.73
C LYS A 309 -11.69 -1.63 -1.54
N ILE A 310 -10.44 -1.18 -1.71
CA ILE A 310 -9.66 -0.59 -0.60
C ILE A 310 -10.39 0.62 0.01
N GLY A 311 -11.07 1.41 -0.81
CA GLY A 311 -11.88 2.54 -0.35
C GLY A 311 -13.05 2.15 0.56
N GLU A 312 -13.53 0.91 0.45
CA GLU A 312 -14.60 0.34 1.29
C GLU A 312 -14.06 -0.17 2.64
N LEU A 313 -12.75 -0.43 2.74
CA LEU A 313 -12.09 -0.82 3.97
C LEU A 313 -11.93 0.40 4.88
N VAL A 314 -12.89 0.57 5.78
CA VAL A 314 -12.89 1.67 6.75
C VAL A 314 -11.83 1.43 7.83
N SER A 315 -11.76 0.21 8.37
CA SER A 315 -10.80 -0.18 9.41
C SER A 315 -10.74 -1.71 9.56
N ILE A 316 -9.59 -2.23 10.02
CA ILE A 316 -9.43 -3.63 10.46
C ILE A 316 -9.91 -3.75 11.91
N ASN A 317 -9.64 -2.72 12.72
CA ASN A 317 -10.13 -2.57 14.09
C ASN A 317 -11.51 -1.89 14.11
N PRO A 318 -12.40 -2.20 15.07
CA PRO A 318 -13.71 -1.53 15.17
C PRO A 318 -13.62 -0.02 15.47
N ILE A 319 -12.50 0.40 16.05
CA ILE A 319 -12.16 1.80 16.31
C ILE A 319 -10.78 2.01 15.71
N SER A 320 -10.63 2.98 14.80
CA SER A 320 -9.34 3.36 14.22
C SER A 320 -8.26 3.43 15.29
N SER A 321 -7.09 2.87 14.99
CA SER A 321 -5.93 2.86 15.88
C SER A 321 -5.57 4.24 16.46
N VAL A 322 -5.90 5.33 15.78
CA VAL A 322 -5.70 6.68 16.31
C VAL A 322 -6.55 6.92 17.56
N TRP A 323 -7.77 6.38 17.60
CA TRP A 323 -8.80 6.70 18.60
C TRP A 323 -9.07 5.58 19.61
N THR A 324 -8.53 4.38 19.42
CA THR A 324 -8.72 3.27 20.37
C THR A 324 -8.24 3.69 21.77
N PRO A 325 -9.05 3.50 22.84
CA PRO A 325 -8.64 3.79 24.20
C PRO A 325 -7.31 3.12 24.52
N SER A 326 -6.36 3.85 25.09
CA SER A 326 -5.18 3.24 25.71
C SER A 326 -5.67 2.42 26.89
N ASP A 327 -5.39 1.11 26.89
CA ASP A 327 -5.58 0.28 28.08
C ASP A 327 -4.65 0.88 29.15
N VAL A 328 -5.23 1.51 30.17
CA VAL A 328 -4.53 1.93 31.38
C VAL A 328 -4.52 0.76 32.35
#